data_AF-A0A7L4NM09-F1
#
_entry.id   AF-A0A7L4NM09-F1
#
_cell.length_a   1.000
_cell.length_b   1.000
_cell.length_c   1.000
_cell.angle_alpha   90.00
_cell.angle_beta   90.00
_cell.angle_gamma   90.00
#
_symmetry.space_group_name_H-M   'P 1'
#
loop_
_entity.id
_entity.type
_entity.pdbx_description
1 polymer ?
#
loop_
_entity_poly.entity_id
_entity_poly.type
_entity_poly.pdbx_seq_one_letter_code
_entity_poly.pdbx_strand_id
1 'polypeptide(L)'
;RFPFVAVSIGFVVKKKIEFGIVYSCVEDKMYTARKGKGAFCNGQKLQVSGQEDITKSLLVTELGSNRDPEAIKIVLSNMERLLRIPIHG
;
A
#
# COMPACT_ATOMS: atom_id res chain seq x y z
N ARG A 1 -20.72 -1.97 5.85
CA ARG A 1 -19.52 -2.85 5.91
C ARG A 1 -18.52 -2.32 4.88
N PHE A 2 -17.28 -2.03 5.26
CA PHE A 2 -16.26 -1.51 4.33
C PHE A 2 -15.74 -2.66 3.43
N PRO A 3 -15.69 -2.50 2.10
CA PRO A 3 -15.46 -3.61 1.17
C PRO A 3 -13.98 -3.92 0.89
N PHE A 4 -13.04 -3.31 1.61
CA PHE A 4 -11.61 -3.56 1.40
C PHE A 4 -11.04 -4.36 2.57
N VAL A 5 -10.94 -5.67 2.36
CA VAL A 5 -10.35 -6.63 3.32
C VAL A 5 -9.49 -7.61 2.54
N ALA A 6 -8.34 -7.97 3.10
CA ALA A 6 -7.40 -8.85 2.41
C ALA A 6 -6.81 -9.94 3.30
N VAL A 7 -6.52 -11.09 2.69
CA VAL A 7 -5.64 -12.13 3.24
C VAL A 7 -4.24 -11.91 2.66
N SER A 8 -3.22 -11.94 3.52
CA SER A 8 -1.82 -11.72 3.11
C SER A 8 -0.92 -12.86 3.59
N ILE A 9 -0.11 -13.40 2.68
CA ILE A 9 0.88 -14.46 2.94
C ILE A 9 2.22 -14.02 2.36
N GLY A 10 3.26 -13.98 3.20
CA GLY A 10 4.64 -13.73 2.79
C GLY A 10 5.52 -14.96 3.06
N PHE A 11 6.34 -15.36 2.07
CA PHE A 11 7.31 -16.42 2.24
C PHE A 11 8.73 -15.85 2.25
N VAL A 12 9.49 -16.17 3.30
CA VAL A 12 10.79 -15.58 3.59
C VAL A 12 11.83 -16.68 3.78
N VAL A 13 12.95 -16.59 3.07
CA VAL A 13 14.10 -17.50 3.19
C VAL A 13 15.33 -16.68 3.51
N LYS A 14 16.08 -17.08 4.55
CA LYS A 14 17.30 -16.36 4.99
C LYS A 14 17.07 -14.86 5.18
N LYS A 15 15.93 -14.50 5.79
CA LYS A 15 15.48 -13.11 6.01
C LYS A 15 15.25 -12.29 4.72
N LYS A 16 15.07 -12.93 3.56
CA LYS A 16 14.73 -12.29 2.29
C LYS A 16 13.37 -12.78 1.81
N ILE A 17 12.51 -11.85 1.39
CA ILE A 17 11.19 -12.19 0.81
C ILE A 17 11.42 -12.87 -0.54
N GLU A 18 10.88 -14.07 -0.70
CA GLU A 18 10.95 -14.85 -1.93
C GLU A 18 9.67 -14.71 -2.76
N PHE A 19 8.50 -14.73 -2.11
CA PHE A 19 7.22 -14.39 -2.73
C PHE A 19 6.22 -13.81 -1.73
N GLY A 20 5.20 -13.14 -2.27
CA GLY A 20 4.07 -12.60 -1.51
C GLY A 20 2.76 -12.80 -2.27
N ILE A 21 1.69 -13.02 -1.50
CA ILE A 21 0.31 -13.15 -1.98
C ILE A 21 -0.56 -12.21 -1.16
N VAL A 22 -1.36 -11.40 -1.83
CA VAL A 22 -2.41 -10.57 -1.22
C VAL A 22 -3.70 -10.82 -1.97
N TYR A 23 -4.71 -11.37 -1.31
CA TYR A 23 -6.03 -11.58 -1.90
C TYR A 23 -7.01 -10.56 -1.34
N SER A 24 -7.51 -9.65 -2.18
CA SER A 24 -8.61 -8.74 -1.81
C SER A 24 -9.92 -9.50 -1.93
N CYS A 25 -10.50 -9.86 -0.79
CA CYS A 25 -11.52 -10.91 -0.71
C CYS A 25 -12.84 -10.51 -1.37
N VAL A 26 -13.25 -9.24 -1.22
CA VAL A 26 -14.54 -8.75 -1.73
C VAL A 26 -14.42 -8.38 -3.20
N GLU A 27 -13.26 -7.90 -3.63
CA GLU A 27 -13.00 -7.52 -5.02
C GLU A 27 -12.65 -8.72 -5.92
N ASP A 28 -12.42 -9.89 -5.33
CA ASP A 28 -11.90 -11.09 -6.00
C ASP A 28 -10.62 -10.81 -6.83
N LYS A 29 -9.67 -10.11 -6.18
CA LYS A 29 -8.39 -9.74 -6.79
C LYS A 29 -7.24 -10.46 -6.10
N MET A 30 -6.58 -11.34 -6.83
CA MET A 30 -5.41 -12.10 -6.39
C MET A 30 -4.13 -11.41 -6.86
N TYR A 31 -3.48 -10.70 -5.94
CA TYR A 31 -2.17 -10.10 -6.14
C TYR A 31 -1.08 -11.10 -5.76
N THR A 32 -0.14 -11.34 -6.68
CA THR A 32 0.98 -12.26 -6.46
C THR A 32 2.28 -11.65 -6.95
N ALA A 33 3.38 -11.92 -6.25
CA ALA A 33 4.70 -11.52 -6.70
C ALA A 33 5.74 -12.55 -6.26
N ARG A 34 6.72 -12.81 -7.12
CA ARG A 34 7.88 -13.65 -6.79
C ARG A 34 9.15 -12.96 -7.26
N LYS A 35 10.19 -13.02 -6.44
CA LYS A 35 11.49 -12.41 -6.72
C LYS A 35 12.02 -12.84 -8.09
N GLY A 36 12.36 -11.85 -8.93
CA GLY A 36 12.85 -12.07 -10.30
C GLY A 36 11.80 -12.55 -11.30
N LYS A 37 10.52 -12.63 -10.93
CA LYS A 37 9.43 -13.10 -11.79
C LYS A 37 8.33 -12.06 -12.03
N GLY A 38 8.44 -10.89 -11.41
CA GLY A 38 7.46 -9.81 -11.52
C GLY A 38 6.32 -9.92 -10.51
N ALA A 39 5.33 -9.06 -10.68
CA ALA A 39 4.11 -8.98 -9.88
C ALA A 39 2.88 -8.97 -10.79
N PHE A 40 1.78 -9.54 -10.31
CA PHE A 40 0.56 -9.76 -11.10
C PHE A 40 -0.69 -9.55 -10.25
N CYS A 41 -1.78 -9.13 -10.88
CA CYS A 41 -3.14 -9.18 -10.34
C CYS A 41 -4.01 -9.97 -11.32
N ASN A 42 -4.62 -11.07 -10.88
CA ASN A 42 -5.44 -11.94 -11.73
C ASN A 42 -4.74 -12.32 -13.06
N GLY A 43 -3.44 -12.62 -12.99
CA GLY A 43 -2.60 -12.97 -14.14
C GLY A 43 -2.10 -11.79 -14.99
N GLN A 44 -2.63 -10.58 -14.79
CA GLN A 44 -2.16 -9.37 -15.49
C GLN A 44 -0.93 -8.79 -14.79
N LYS A 45 0.13 -8.54 -15.56
CA LYS A 45 1.38 -7.99 -15.03
C LYS A 45 1.17 -6.57 -14.50
N LEU A 46 1.64 -6.33 -13.28
CA LEU A 46 1.59 -5.03 -12.63
C LEU A 46 2.85 -4.22 -12.94
N GLN A 47 2.68 -2.90 -13.02
CA GLN A 47 3.75 -1.93 -13.18
C GLN A 47 3.39 -0.69 -12.34
N VAL A 48 4.38 -0.13 -11.65
CA VAL A 48 4.19 1.12 -10.91
C VAL A 48 4.10 2.30 -11.88
N SER A 49 3.51 3.42 -11.46
CA SER A 49 3.57 4.65 -12.24
C SER A 49 5.04 5.10 -12.38
N GLY A 50 5.34 5.77 -13.49
CA GLY A 50 6.62 6.47 -13.69
C GLY A 50 6.61 7.91 -13.17
N GLN A 51 5.70 8.25 -12.24
CA GLN A 51 5.55 9.62 -11.77
C GLN A 51 6.69 9.98 -10.80
N GLU A 52 7.44 11.01 -11.14
CA GLU A 52 8.55 11.53 -10.32
C GLU A 52 8.22 12.90 -9.69
N ASP A 53 7.25 13.61 -10.26
CA ASP A 53 6.80 14.91 -9.76
C ASP A 53 5.75 14.73 -8.66
N ILE A 54 6.12 15.05 -7.41
CA ILE A 54 5.25 14.90 -6.26
C ILE A 54 3.95 15.71 -6.41
N THR A 55 3.99 16.87 -7.07
CA THR A 55 2.81 17.73 -7.29
C THR A 55 1.80 17.12 -8.27
N LYS A 56 2.15 15.99 -8.89
CA LYS A 56 1.28 15.24 -9.80
C LYS A 56 1.13 13.78 -9.34
N SER A 57 1.43 13.52 -8.07
CA SER A 57 1.26 12.22 -7.44
C SER A 57 -0.10 12.08 -6.75
N LEU A 58 -0.53 10.85 -6.53
CA LEU A 58 -1.66 10.47 -5.68
C LEU A 58 -1.10 9.76 -4.45
N LEU A 59 -1.48 10.19 -3.25
CA LEU A 59 -0.98 9.63 -2.01
C LEU A 59 -2.05 8.78 -1.30
N VAL A 60 -1.64 7.62 -0.78
CA VAL A 60 -2.48 6.77 0.07
C VAL A 60 -1.79 6.61 1.42
N THR A 61 -2.54 6.80 2.51
CA THR A 61 -2.05 6.69 3.89
C THR A 61 -3.18 6.32 4.85
N GLU A 62 -2.85 5.98 6.09
CA GLU A 62 -3.77 5.55 7.14
C GLU A 62 -3.47 6.26 8.46
N LEU A 63 -4.48 6.43 9.33
CA LEU A 63 -4.32 7.08 10.64
C LEU A 63 -3.64 6.16 11.69
N GLY A 64 -3.53 4.87 11.40
CA GLY A 64 -3.03 3.87 12.34
C GLY A 64 -4.04 3.51 13.45
N SER A 65 -3.64 2.57 14.31
CA SER A 65 -4.48 2.03 15.38
C SER A 65 -4.25 2.67 16.76
N ASN A 66 -3.12 3.37 16.96
CA ASN A 66 -2.83 4.03 18.22
C ASN A 66 -3.83 5.18 18.47
N ARG A 67 -4.28 5.32 19.72
CA ARG A 67 -5.24 6.34 20.16
C ARG A 67 -4.70 7.26 21.24
N ASP A 68 -3.41 7.13 21.58
CA ASP A 68 -2.72 8.13 22.39
C ASP A 68 -2.81 9.52 21.71
N PRO A 69 -3.23 10.58 22.43
CA PRO A 69 -3.42 11.90 21.84
C PRO A 69 -2.18 12.49 21.17
N GLU A 70 -0.98 12.23 21.73
CA GLU A 70 0.26 12.74 21.15
C GLU A 70 0.59 11.97 19.86
N ALA A 71 0.41 10.66 19.85
CA ALA A 71 0.57 9.86 18.64
C ALA A 71 -0.38 10.31 17.51
N ILE A 72 -1.66 10.57 17.83
CA ILE A 72 -2.64 11.10 16.87
C ILE A 72 -2.19 12.45 16.33
N LYS A 73 -1.76 13.37 17.21
CA LYS A 73 -1.29 14.70 16.82
C LYS A 73 -0.10 14.63 15.85
N ILE A 74 0.84 13.72 16.11
CA ILE A 74 1.98 13.50 15.22
C ILE A 74 1.52 13.00 13.84
N VAL A 75 0.64 12.00 13.80
CA VAL A 75 0.12 11.45 12.53
C VAL A 75 -0.63 12.52 11.72
N LEU A 76 -1.52 13.28 12.37
CA LEU A 76 -2.27 14.35 11.71
C LEU A 76 -1.36 15.49 11.23
N SER A 77 -0.34 15.87 12.00
CA SER A 77 0.65 16.87 11.58
C SER A 77 1.43 16.41 10.34
N ASN A 78 1.79 15.12 10.27
CA ASN A 78 2.44 14.56 9.08
C ASN A 78 1.50 14.57 7.86
N MET A 79 0.23 14.22 8.05
CA MET A 79 -0.76 14.28 6.96
C MET A 79 -0.98 15.72 6.49
N GLU A 80 -1.09 16.69 7.39
CA GLU A 80 -1.21 18.11 7.05
C GLU A 80 -0.02 18.58 6.19
N ARG A 81 1.20 18.18 6.54
CA ARG A 81 2.40 18.52 5.75
C ARG A 81 2.34 17.94 4.34
N LEU A 82 1.82 16.72 4.18
CA LEU A 82 1.67 16.08 2.87
C LEU A 82 0.57 16.75 2.03
N LEU A 83 -0.58 17.09 2.65
CA LEU A 83 -1.71 17.74 1.98
C LEU A 83 -1.46 19.20 1.58
N ARG A 84 -0.47 19.85 2.21
CA ARG A 84 -0.02 21.20 1.81
C ARG A 84 0.82 21.20 0.53
N ILE A 85 1.37 20.06 0.14
CA ILE A 85 1.96 19.88 -1.19
C ILE A 85 0.78 19.76 -2.16
N PRO A 86 0.80 20.39 -3.35
CA PRO A 86 -0.29 20.32 -4.30
C PRO A 86 -0.33 18.93 -4.97
N ILE A 87 -0.51 17.88 -4.19
CA ILE A 87 -0.71 16.49 -4.64
C ILE A 87 -2.19 16.25 -4.92
N HIS A 88 -2.51 15.22 -5.69
CA HIS A 88 -3.88 14.74 -5.82
C HIS A 88 -4.21 13.87 -4.60
N GLY A 89 -5.44 14.01 -4.09
CA GLY A 89 -6.00 13.19 -3.02
C GLY A 89 -6.82 12.04 -3.54
#